data_AF-A0A6A1Q5S2-F1
#
_entry.id   AF-A0A6A1Q5S2-F1
#
_cell.length_a   1.000
_cell.length_b   1.000
_cell.length_c   1.000
_cell.angle_alpha   90.00
_cell.angle_beta   90.00
_cell.angle_gamma   90.00
#
_symmetry.space_group_name_H-M   'P 1'
#
loop_
_entity.id
_entity.type
_entity.pdbx_description
1 polymer ?
#
loop_
_entity_poly.entity_id
_entity_poly.type
_entity_poly.pdbx_seq_one_letter_code
_entity_poly.pdbx_strand_id
1 'polypeptide(L)'
;MTVGSLQAKECCPPLGADTADVCGSLEGRGQCAEVQADTRPWSGPYVLRNQDDRERWPRKFFDRTCRCTGPGRPYKAIDFSHQGPAFVTWHRYHLLWLERDLQRLTGNESFALPYWNFATGRNECDVCTDQLLGAARQDDPTLISQNSRFSSWEIVCDSLDDYNRRVTLCNGTYEGLLRRNQVGRSSEKLPTLKDIQDCLSLKKFDNPPFFQNSTFSFRESSNQIGLIGTDLSMLTPCSTVLQVLHSFTDAVFDEWMKRFNPPADAWPQELAPIGHNRMYNMVPFFPPVTNEELFLTADQLGYSYAIDLPADENPNHRPFSSALISVEETSDWTTTLSVVMGMLVVLVGLFALLIFLQYRRLRKGYAPLMETQLSNKRYTEEA
;
A
#
# COMPACT_ATOMS: atom_id res chain seq x y z
N MET A 1 7.54 -20.18 -14.28
CA MET A 1 8.59 -19.56 -15.13
C MET A 1 9.25 -20.68 -15.91
N THR A 2 9.29 -20.60 -17.24
CA THR A 2 9.88 -21.64 -18.12
C THR A 2 10.74 -20.99 -19.20
N VAL A 3 11.64 -21.78 -19.83
CA VAL A 3 12.46 -21.30 -20.96
C VAL A 3 11.58 -20.80 -22.10
N GLY A 4 10.51 -21.52 -22.45
CA GLY A 4 9.58 -21.11 -23.50
C GLY A 4 8.86 -19.80 -23.19
N SER A 5 8.39 -19.62 -21.95
CA SER A 5 7.74 -18.37 -21.50
C SER A 5 8.67 -17.15 -21.62
N LEU A 6 9.97 -17.33 -21.33
CA LEU A 6 10.97 -16.27 -21.43
C LEU A 6 11.37 -15.98 -22.88
N GLN A 7 11.51 -17.03 -23.71
CA GLN A 7 11.79 -16.87 -25.15
C GLN A 7 10.63 -16.21 -25.91
N ALA A 8 9.39 -16.55 -25.56
CA ALA A 8 8.18 -15.91 -26.09
C ALA A 8 7.91 -14.53 -25.47
N LYS A 9 8.63 -14.16 -24.40
CA LYS A 9 8.34 -13.01 -23.52
C LYS A 9 6.86 -12.91 -23.10
N GLU A 10 6.24 -14.05 -22.84
CA GLU A 10 4.83 -14.15 -22.46
C GLU A 10 4.66 -14.89 -21.13
N CYS A 11 4.05 -14.20 -20.15
CA CYS A 11 3.65 -14.78 -18.87
C CYS A 11 2.12 -14.81 -18.77
N CYS A 12 1.52 -15.69 -19.56
CA CYS A 12 0.08 -15.92 -19.63
C CYS A 12 -0.28 -17.38 -19.32
N PRO A 13 -0.20 -17.82 -18.05
CA PRO A 13 -0.60 -19.17 -17.67
C PRO A 13 -2.11 -19.41 -17.86
N PRO A 14 -2.53 -20.66 -18.12
CA PRO A 14 -3.93 -21.05 -17.96
C PRO A 14 -4.37 -21.00 -16.49
N LEU A 15 -5.67 -20.83 -16.28
CA LEU A 15 -6.32 -20.93 -14.99
C LEU A 15 -6.85 -22.35 -14.78
N GLY A 16 -6.52 -22.97 -13.65
CA GLY A 16 -6.92 -24.35 -13.35
C GLY A 16 -6.23 -25.38 -14.25
N ALA A 17 -6.98 -26.38 -14.72
CA ALA A 17 -6.47 -27.52 -15.46
C ALA A 17 -6.69 -27.43 -17.00
N ASP A 18 -7.54 -26.51 -17.47
CA ASP A 18 -7.79 -26.33 -18.90
C ASP A 18 -6.72 -25.42 -19.50
N THR A 19 -5.90 -25.97 -20.40
CA THR A 19 -4.84 -25.21 -21.08
C THR A 19 -5.38 -24.15 -22.05
N ALA A 20 -6.67 -24.19 -22.40
CA ALA A 20 -7.34 -23.15 -23.18
C ALA A 20 -7.77 -21.95 -22.32
N ASP A 21 -7.91 -22.07 -20.99
CA ASP A 21 -8.34 -20.97 -20.11
C ASP A 21 -7.20 -20.00 -19.76
N VAL A 22 -6.50 -19.53 -20.79
CA VAL A 22 -5.38 -18.59 -20.67
C VAL A 22 -5.86 -17.33 -19.93
N CYS A 23 -5.25 -17.05 -18.78
CA CYS A 23 -5.59 -15.92 -17.90
C CYS A 23 -7.03 -15.91 -17.33
N GLY A 24 -7.74 -17.03 -17.31
CA GLY A 24 -9.14 -17.06 -16.88
C GLY A 24 -10.08 -16.39 -17.88
N SER A 25 -9.78 -16.46 -19.17
CA SER A 25 -10.54 -15.81 -20.24
C SER A 25 -11.85 -16.51 -20.58
N LEU A 26 -11.96 -17.83 -20.35
CA LEU A 26 -13.22 -18.58 -20.42
C LEU A 26 -14.13 -18.25 -19.22
N GLU A 27 -13.54 -18.01 -18.04
CA GLU A 27 -14.24 -17.47 -16.87
C GLU A 27 -14.47 -15.95 -16.92
N GLY A 28 -13.94 -15.24 -17.92
CA GLY A 28 -14.07 -13.77 -18.08
C GLY A 28 -13.27 -12.92 -17.08
N ARG A 29 -12.31 -13.52 -16.36
CA ARG A 29 -11.53 -12.94 -15.25
C ARG A 29 -10.28 -12.18 -15.68
N GLY A 30 -9.83 -12.38 -16.91
CA GLY A 30 -8.65 -11.74 -17.48
C GLY A 30 -8.43 -12.12 -18.93
N GLN A 31 -7.43 -11.50 -19.55
CA GLN A 31 -6.97 -11.85 -20.90
C GLN A 31 -5.46 -11.63 -21.04
N CYS A 32 -4.80 -12.40 -21.91
CA CYS A 32 -3.39 -12.21 -22.21
C CYS A 32 -3.18 -10.97 -23.10
N ALA A 33 -2.58 -9.92 -22.55
CA ALA A 33 -2.45 -8.61 -23.21
C ALA A 33 -1.01 -8.08 -23.20
N GLU A 34 -0.73 -7.10 -24.06
CA GLU A 34 0.54 -6.38 -24.05
C GLU A 34 0.66 -5.50 -22.80
N VAL A 35 1.84 -5.50 -22.18
CA VAL A 35 2.06 -4.77 -20.93
C VAL A 35 2.26 -3.28 -21.18
N GLN A 36 1.43 -2.46 -20.54
CA GLN A 36 1.66 -1.03 -20.41
C GLN A 36 2.67 -0.78 -19.28
N ALA A 37 3.67 0.06 -19.54
CA ALA A 37 4.69 0.44 -18.57
C ALA A 37 5.03 1.92 -18.77
N ASP A 38 5.33 2.63 -17.69
CA ASP A 38 5.58 4.08 -17.74
C ASP A 38 6.82 4.41 -18.57
N THR A 39 6.65 5.27 -19.57
CA THR A 39 7.71 5.70 -20.50
C THR A 39 8.19 7.13 -20.28
N ARG A 40 7.60 7.83 -19.29
CA ARG A 40 7.87 9.24 -18.97
C ARG A 40 9.27 9.44 -18.37
N PRO A 41 9.82 10.66 -18.42
CA PRO A 41 11.08 10.96 -17.76
C PRO A 41 10.97 10.80 -16.23
N TRP A 42 12.09 10.43 -15.63
CA TRP A 42 12.31 10.34 -14.19
C TRP A 42 13.48 11.25 -13.78
N SER A 43 13.55 11.60 -12.50
CA SER A 43 14.60 12.41 -11.90
C SER A 43 15.44 11.58 -10.89
N GLY A 44 16.20 12.27 -10.02
CA GLY A 44 17.06 11.65 -9.02
C GLY A 44 18.40 11.14 -9.56
N PRO A 45 19.14 10.33 -8.79
CA PRO A 45 20.52 9.94 -9.13
C PRO A 45 20.65 8.91 -10.27
N TYR A 46 19.55 8.30 -10.74
CA TYR A 46 19.61 7.24 -11.76
C TYR A 46 19.73 7.78 -13.20
N VAL A 47 20.97 8.06 -13.60
CA VAL A 47 21.32 8.59 -14.93
C VAL A 47 21.43 7.54 -16.05
N LEU A 48 21.53 6.25 -15.72
CA LEU A 48 21.69 5.17 -16.71
C LEU A 48 20.40 4.91 -17.50
N ARG A 49 20.52 4.22 -18.65
CA ARG A 49 19.39 3.86 -19.54
C ARG A 49 19.58 2.46 -20.13
N ASN A 50 18.51 1.68 -20.13
CA ASN A 50 18.41 0.25 -20.50
C ASN A 50 19.35 -0.72 -19.75
N GLN A 51 20.05 -0.26 -18.72
CA GLN A 51 21.01 -1.09 -17.97
C GLN A 51 20.29 -1.97 -16.94
N ASP A 52 19.22 -1.46 -16.32
CA ASP A 52 18.56 -2.14 -15.21
C ASP A 52 17.27 -2.85 -15.64
N ASP A 53 17.07 -4.09 -15.18
CA ASP A 53 15.96 -4.95 -15.62
C ASP A 53 14.56 -4.50 -15.16
N ARG A 54 14.48 -3.44 -14.35
CA ARG A 54 13.23 -2.79 -13.95
C ARG A 54 12.90 -1.53 -14.72
N GLU A 55 13.79 -1.03 -15.57
CA GLU A 55 13.44 0.05 -16.48
C GLU A 55 12.25 -0.37 -17.35
N ARG A 56 11.10 0.29 -17.14
CA ARG A 56 9.81 -0.07 -17.75
C ARG A 56 9.33 -1.46 -17.33
N TRP A 57 9.47 -1.80 -16.05
CA TRP A 57 8.98 -3.04 -15.45
C TRP A 57 7.59 -3.43 -16.01
N PRO A 58 7.39 -4.64 -16.60
CA PRO A 58 8.22 -5.85 -16.64
C PRO A 58 8.95 -6.08 -17.98
N ARG A 59 8.98 -5.10 -18.89
CA ARG A 59 9.24 -5.27 -20.34
C ARG A 59 10.56 -5.96 -20.72
N LYS A 60 11.54 -5.98 -19.82
CA LYS A 60 12.79 -6.76 -19.98
C LYS A 60 12.53 -8.27 -20.03
N PHE A 61 11.60 -8.78 -19.21
CA PHE A 61 11.25 -10.21 -19.13
C PHE A 61 10.03 -10.57 -19.96
N PHE A 62 8.97 -9.76 -19.89
CA PHE A 62 7.69 -10.06 -20.52
C PHE A 62 7.11 -8.84 -21.22
N ASP A 63 6.88 -8.97 -22.52
CA ASP A 63 6.14 -7.99 -23.33
C ASP A 63 4.62 -8.24 -23.24
N ARG A 64 4.21 -9.47 -22.90
CA ARG A 64 2.81 -9.87 -22.71
C ARG A 64 2.61 -10.60 -21.38
N THR A 65 1.55 -10.26 -20.65
CA THR A 65 1.16 -10.94 -19.39
C THR A 65 -0.35 -11.07 -19.31
N CYS A 66 -0.85 -11.88 -18.37
CA CYS A 66 -2.24 -11.80 -17.98
C CYS A 66 -2.58 -10.38 -17.50
N ARG A 67 -3.39 -9.67 -18.27
CA ARG A 67 -4.16 -8.52 -17.80
C ARG A 67 -5.44 -9.08 -17.18
N CYS A 68 -5.27 -9.58 -15.96
CA CYS A 68 -6.34 -9.72 -15.00
C CYS A 68 -6.87 -8.33 -14.62
N THR A 69 -7.98 -8.28 -13.91
CA THR A 69 -8.31 -7.12 -13.07
C THR A 69 -7.54 -7.21 -11.74
N GLY A 70 -6.24 -6.87 -11.71
CA GLY A 70 -5.38 -6.81 -10.49
C GLY A 70 -3.90 -7.28 -10.69
N PRO A 71 -2.83 -6.70 -10.01
CA PRO A 71 -1.52 -6.53 -10.72
C PRO A 71 -0.05 -6.52 -9.98
N GLY A 72 1.15 -6.38 -10.67
CA GLY A 72 2.67 -6.30 -10.29
C GLY A 72 3.98 -6.96 -11.06
N ARG A 73 4.72 -8.14 -10.89
CA ARG A 73 6.05 -8.51 -10.09
C ARG A 73 7.25 -8.71 -11.06
N PRO A 74 8.61 -8.74 -10.73
CA PRO A 74 9.41 -8.23 -9.56
C PRO A 74 10.95 -7.80 -9.71
N TYR A 75 11.50 -7.08 -8.69
CA TYR A 75 12.91 -6.97 -8.12
C TYR A 75 14.11 -6.38 -8.93
N LYS A 76 15.28 -5.93 -8.37
CA LYS A 76 15.64 -4.81 -7.42
C LYS A 76 17.18 -4.43 -7.49
N ALA A 77 17.56 -3.14 -7.63
CA ALA A 77 18.94 -2.54 -7.55
C ALA A 77 19.00 -0.96 -7.55
N ILE A 78 17.87 -0.30 -7.26
CA ILE A 78 17.55 1.15 -7.20
C ILE A 78 16.37 1.19 -6.24
N ASP A 79 16.15 2.24 -5.44
CA ASP A 79 14.91 2.27 -4.64
C ASP A 79 13.69 2.56 -5.53
N PHE A 80 12.67 1.69 -5.42
CA PHE A 80 11.37 1.77 -6.09
C PHE A 80 10.23 1.80 -5.06
N SER A 81 10.58 1.94 -3.78
CA SER A 81 9.79 1.50 -2.61
C SER A 81 9.92 2.44 -1.40
N HIS A 82 10.97 3.26 -1.32
CA HIS A 82 11.17 4.30 -0.30
C HIS A 82 11.82 5.53 -0.95
N GLN A 83 12.10 6.58 -0.18
CA GLN A 83 12.80 7.80 -0.63
C GLN A 83 12.07 8.62 -1.73
N GLY A 84 10.79 8.34 -2.00
CA GLY A 84 9.95 9.08 -2.94
C GLY A 84 8.47 8.67 -2.83
N PRO A 85 7.56 9.32 -3.59
CA PRO A 85 6.11 9.17 -3.52
C PRO A 85 5.58 7.74 -3.32
N ALA A 86 6.03 6.76 -4.12
CA ALA A 86 5.56 5.36 -4.10
C ALA A 86 5.71 4.60 -2.77
N PHE A 87 6.34 5.17 -1.75
CA PHE A 87 6.51 4.51 -0.46
C PHE A 87 5.19 3.96 0.11
N VAL A 88 4.16 4.81 0.22
CA VAL A 88 2.90 4.44 0.91
C VAL A 88 2.11 3.40 0.11
N THR A 89 2.01 3.57 -1.21
CA THR A 89 1.30 2.66 -2.13
C THR A 89 1.99 1.31 -2.22
N TRP A 90 3.33 1.29 -2.21
CA TRP A 90 4.13 0.07 -2.24
C TRP A 90 3.95 -0.73 -0.95
N HIS A 91 4.06 -0.08 0.22
CA HIS A 91 3.97 -0.76 1.52
C HIS A 91 2.54 -1.22 1.82
N ARG A 92 1.54 -0.43 1.45
CA ARG A 92 0.14 -0.87 1.42
C ARG A 92 -0.04 -2.16 0.63
N TYR A 93 0.49 -2.23 -0.59
CA TYR A 93 0.30 -3.44 -1.41
C TYR A 93 1.17 -4.62 -0.96
N HIS A 94 2.29 -4.36 -0.28
CA HIS A 94 3.06 -5.39 0.43
C HIS A 94 2.22 -6.06 1.53
N LEU A 95 1.56 -5.26 2.37
CA LEU A 95 0.71 -5.73 3.46
C LEU A 95 -0.48 -6.52 2.94
N LEU A 96 -1.20 -5.99 1.94
CA LEU A 96 -2.36 -6.68 1.33
C LEU A 96 -2.00 -8.04 0.71
N TRP A 97 -0.81 -8.18 0.12
CA TRP A 97 -0.33 -9.48 -0.37
C TRP A 97 0.00 -10.44 0.78
N LEU A 98 0.72 -9.97 1.80
CA LEU A 98 1.05 -10.79 2.97
C LEU A 98 -0.21 -11.25 3.71
N GLU A 99 -1.17 -10.35 3.92
CA GLU A 99 -2.44 -10.65 4.57
C GLU A 99 -3.23 -11.70 3.79
N ARG A 100 -3.38 -11.56 2.46
CA ARG A 100 -4.13 -12.52 1.65
C ARG A 100 -3.46 -13.90 1.61
N ASP A 101 -2.14 -13.97 1.62
CA ASP A 101 -1.43 -15.25 1.68
C ASP A 101 -1.46 -15.87 3.10
N LEU A 102 -1.53 -15.07 4.17
CA LEU A 102 -1.78 -15.54 5.54
C LEU A 102 -3.23 -16.03 5.74
N GLN A 103 -4.23 -15.33 5.19
CA GLN A 103 -5.63 -15.79 5.16
C GLN A 103 -5.74 -17.19 4.50
N ARG A 104 -5.07 -17.37 3.35
CA ARG A 104 -4.99 -18.66 2.65
C ARG A 104 -4.26 -19.74 3.46
N LEU A 105 -3.12 -19.40 4.06
CA LEU A 105 -2.30 -20.35 4.82
C LEU A 105 -2.99 -20.83 6.10
N THR A 106 -3.76 -19.95 6.76
CA THR A 106 -4.50 -20.25 8.00
C THR A 106 -5.90 -20.83 7.74
N GLY A 107 -6.43 -20.68 6.52
CA GLY A 107 -7.84 -20.95 6.22
C GLY A 107 -8.83 -19.95 6.84
N ASN A 108 -8.34 -18.87 7.45
CA ASN A 108 -9.17 -17.83 8.04
C ASN A 108 -9.24 -16.61 7.10
N GLU A 109 -10.32 -16.50 6.34
CA GLU A 109 -10.53 -15.36 5.43
C GLU A 109 -10.94 -14.05 6.11
N SER A 110 -11.09 -14.05 7.44
CA SER A 110 -11.17 -12.84 8.28
C SER A 110 -9.86 -12.57 9.05
N PHE A 111 -8.75 -13.23 8.71
CA PHE A 111 -7.43 -12.86 9.23
C PHE A 111 -7.03 -11.47 8.69
N ALA A 112 -6.69 -10.56 9.60
CA ALA A 112 -6.19 -9.22 9.29
C ALA A 112 -4.85 -8.96 9.99
N LEU A 113 -3.99 -8.14 9.38
CA LEU A 113 -2.70 -7.75 9.95
C LEU A 113 -2.87 -6.69 11.06
N PRO A 114 -2.47 -6.97 12.32
CA PRO A 114 -2.48 -5.96 13.36
C PRO A 114 -1.46 -4.84 13.09
N TYR A 115 -1.63 -3.71 13.77
CA TYR A 115 -0.68 -2.59 13.73
C TYR A 115 0.00 -2.39 15.09
N TRP A 116 1.18 -1.78 15.08
CA TRP A 116 1.87 -1.33 16.29
C TRP A 116 1.88 0.20 16.32
N ASN A 117 1.12 0.80 17.25
CA ASN A 117 1.21 2.23 17.52
C ASN A 117 2.52 2.53 18.26
N PHE A 118 3.59 2.77 17.50
CA PHE A 118 4.88 3.14 18.04
C PHE A 118 4.99 4.63 18.42
N ALA A 119 3.94 5.44 18.26
CA ALA A 119 3.93 6.88 18.56
C ALA A 119 3.85 7.19 20.08
N THR A 120 4.62 6.46 20.88
CA THR A 120 4.54 6.41 22.35
C THR A 120 5.47 7.40 23.07
N GLY A 121 6.44 8.00 22.38
CA GLY A 121 7.49 8.85 22.96
C GLY A 121 8.53 8.12 23.82
N ARG A 122 8.48 6.78 23.87
CA ARG A 122 9.36 5.94 24.69
C ARG A 122 10.71 5.66 24.04
N ASN A 123 11.65 5.15 24.82
CA ASN A 123 12.95 4.62 24.38
C ASN A 123 13.00 3.08 24.38
N GLU A 124 11.84 2.42 24.35
CA GLU A 124 11.68 0.97 24.42
C GLU A 124 10.60 0.49 23.43
N CYS A 125 10.73 -0.75 22.95
CA CYS A 125 9.74 -1.44 22.13
C CYS A 125 8.76 -2.19 23.06
N ASP A 126 7.58 -1.64 23.29
CA ASP A 126 6.57 -2.20 24.20
C ASP A 126 5.92 -3.51 23.67
N VAL A 127 5.90 -3.72 22.36
CA VAL A 127 5.50 -5.00 21.72
C VAL A 127 6.61 -6.06 21.67
N CYS A 128 7.84 -5.74 22.08
CA CYS A 128 8.96 -6.68 22.09
C CYS A 128 8.95 -7.53 23.38
N THR A 129 7.92 -8.36 23.53
CA THR A 129 7.73 -9.30 24.66
C THR A 129 7.60 -10.74 24.16
N ASP A 130 7.90 -11.73 25.00
CA ASP A 130 7.87 -13.15 24.59
C ASP A 130 6.48 -13.70 24.24
N GLN A 131 5.42 -12.97 24.62
CA GLN A 131 4.03 -13.25 24.22
C GLN A 131 3.69 -12.68 22.84
N LEU A 132 4.42 -11.65 22.40
CA LEU A 132 4.23 -10.93 21.13
C LEU A 132 5.45 -11.16 20.24
N LEU A 133 6.24 -10.12 19.96
CA LEU A 133 7.29 -10.16 18.94
C LEU A 133 8.62 -10.74 19.44
N GLY A 134 8.70 -11.17 20.70
CA GLY A 134 9.90 -11.66 21.38
C GLY A 134 10.69 -10.55 22.06
N ALA A 135 11.11 -10.79 23.31
CA ALA A 135 11.99 -9.91 24.06
C ALA A 135 13.45 -10.01 23.60
N ALA A 136 14.28 -9.07 24.06
CA ALA A 136 15.74 -9.19 23.93
C ALA A 136 16.29 -10.28 24.86
N ARG A 137 17.37 -10.95 24.44
CA ARG A 137 18.10 -11.90 25.29
C ARG A 137 18.90 -11.20 26.40
N GLN A 138 19.08 -11.90 27.51
CA GLN A 138 19.87 -11.41 28.65
C GLN A 138 21.38 -11.52 28.40
N ASP A 139 21.82 -12.44 27.55
CA ASP A 139 23.23 -12.73 27.25
C ASP A 139 23.75 -12.02 25.99
N ASP A 140 22.90 -11.89 24.96
CA ASP A 140 23.12 -11.04 23.79
C ASP A 140 21.85 -10.22 23.50
N PRO A 141 21.74 -8.97 23.98
CA PRO A 141 20.56 -8.13 23.78
C PRO A 141 20.23 -7.78 22.32
N THR A 142 21.09 -8.14 21.35
CA THR A 142 20.77 -8.00 19.93
C THR A 142 20.00 -9.21 19.38
N LEU A 143 19.99 -10.35 20.09
CA LEU A 143 19.24 -11.57 19.74
C LEU A 143 17.90 -11.67 20.48
N ILE A 144 16.98 -12.46 19.91
CA ILE A 144 15.64 -12.65 20.44
C ILE A 144 15.62 -13.74 21.53
N SER A 145 14.86 -13.52 22.60
CA SER A 145 14.63 -14.43 23.72
C SER A 145 14.21 -15.83 23.25
N GLN A 146 14.85 -16.86 23.82
CA GLN A 146 14.64 -18.28 23.46
C GLN A 146 13.23 -18.79 23.78
N ASN A 147 12.43 -18.06 24.56
CA ASN A 147 11.02 -18.40 24.79
C ASN A 147 10.13 -18.00 23.59
N SER A 148 10.58 -17.05 22.76
CA SER A 148 9.85 -16.58 21.59
C SER A 148 10.11 -17.48 20.39
N ARG A 149 9.06 -17.80 19.63
CA ARG A 149 9.17 -18.58 18.37
C ARG A 149 10.08 -17.94 17.33
N PHE A 150 10.34 -16.64 17.45
CA PHE A 150 11.19 -15.87 16.55
C PHE A 150 12.70 -16.02 16.86
N SER A 151 13.11 -16.65 17.97
CA SER A 151 14.53 -16.87 18.27
C SER A 151 15.22 -17.90 17.37
N SER A 152 14.43 -18.72 16.66
CA SER A 152 14.90 -19.71 15.68
C SER A 152 14.69 -19.26 14.23
N TRP A 153 14.30 -18.01 14.00
CA TRP A 153 14.13 -17.47 12.65
C TRP A 153 15.46 -16.95 12.12
N GLU A 154 15.74 -17.28 10.86
CA GLU A 154 16.91 -16.79 10.14
C GLU A 154 16.50 -15.79 9.05
N ILE A 155 17.38 -14.81 8.79
CA ILE A 155 17.23 -13.81 7.75
C ILE A 155 17.61 -14.38 6.38
N VAL A 156 17.16 -13.69 5.34
CA VAL A 156 17.59 -13.89 3.96
C VAL A 156 17.89 -12.52 3.35
N CYS A 157 18.73 -12.47 2.33
CA CYS A 157 18.99 -11.26 1.55
C CYS A 157 19.80 -10.14 2.24
N ASP A 158 20.67 -10.48 3.21
CA ASP A 158 21.49 -9.51 3.96
C ASP A 158 22.89 -9.33 3.33
N SER A 159 23.36 -10.32 2.57
CA SER A 159 24.69 -10.39 1.92
C SER A 159 24.86 -9.47 0.69
N LEU A 160 24.39 -8.23 0.79
CA LEU A 160 24.29 -7.26 -0.32
C LEU A 160 25.61 -7.01 -1.06
N ASP A 161 26.74 -6.90 -0.36
CA ASP A 161 28.05 -6.68 -0.99
C ASP A 161 28.46 -7.85 -1.88
N ASP A 162 28.17 -9.08 -1.47
CA ASP A 162 28.51 -10.27 -2.23
C ASP A 162 27.59 -10.45 -3.44
N TYR A 163 26.30 -10.09 -3.30
CA TYR A 163 25.34 -10.01 -4.40
C TYR A 163 25.77 -8.97 -5.45
N ASN A 164 26.12 -7.76 -5.01
CA ASN A 164 26.58 -6.68 -5.88
C ASN A 164 27.88 -7.05 -6.60
N ARG A 165 28.86 -7.62 -5.88
CA ARG A 165 30.16 -8.03 -6.42
C ARG A 165 30.06 -9.15 -7.45
N ARG A 166 29.12 -10.09 -7.26
CA ARG A 166 28.93 -11.27 -8.14
C ARG A 166 27.89 -11.03 -9.24
N VAL A 167 27.15 -9.91 -9.19
CA VAL A 167 26.00 -9.60 -10.04
C VAL A 167 24.93 -10.71 -9.96
N THR A 168 24.63 -11.14 -8.73
CA THR A 168 23.65 -12.19 -8.42
C THR A 168 22.53 -11.65 -7.55
N LEU A 169 21.29 -12.11 -7.74
CA LEU A 169 20.19 -11.81 -6.84
C LEU A 169 20.22 -12.72 -5.60
N CYS A 170 19.61 -12.25 -4.50
CA CYS A 170 19.30 -13.09 -3.34
C CYS A 170 18.55 -14.36 -3.77
N ASN A 171 18.98 -15.51 -3.24
CA ASN A 171 18.45 -16.82 -3.61
C ASN A 171 17.52 -17.45 -2.55
N GLY A 172 17.30 -16.77 -1.41
CA GLY A 172 16.50 -17.27 -0.29
C GLY A 172 17.19 -18.29 0.62
N THR A 173 18.51 -18.44 0.53
CA THR A 173 19.31 -19.19 1.53
C THR A 173 19.35 -18.39 2.84
N TYR A 174 19.35 -19.09 3.98
CA TYR A 174 19.47 -18.46 5.29
C TYR A 174 20.86 -17.87 5.54
N GLU A 175 20.90 -16.66 6.08
CA GLU A 175 22.12 -15.86 6.30
C GLU A 175 22.32 -15.51 7.79
N GLY A 176 21.68 -16.26 8.70
CA GLY A 176 21.87 -16.18 10.16
C GLY A 176 20.64 -15.68 10.94
N LEU A 177 20.70 -15.75 12.26
CA LEU A 177 19.56 -15.46 13.16
C LEU A 177 19.08 -13.99 13.10
N LEU A 178 17.78 -13.79 13.35
CA LEU A 178 17.19 -12.46 13.59
C LEU A 178 17.96 -11.68 14.66
N ARG A 179 18.41 -10.48 14.28
CA ARG A 179 18.99 -9.48 15.19
C ARG A 179 18.22 -8.15 15.16
N ARG A 180 18.23 -7.46 16.30
CA ARG A 180 17.73 -6.09 16.54
C ARG A 180 18.81 -5.27 17.24
N ASN A 181 18.62 -3.95 17.32
CA ASN A 181 19.47 -3.05 18.12
C ASN A 181 20.99 -3.19 17.85
N GLN A 182 21.38 -3.56 16.62
CA GLN A 182 22.80 -3.77 16.28
C GLN A 182 23.61 -2.47 16.39
N VAL A 183 22.96 -1.33 16.14
CA VAL A 183 23.54 -0.01 16.40
C VAL A 183 23.19 0.41 17.82
N GLY A 184 24.20 0.66 18.66
CA GLY A 184 24.04 1.01 20.07
C GLY A 184 23.49 2.42 20.36
N ARG A 185 22.57 2.94 19.54
CA ARG A 185 21.89 4.24 19.76
C ARG A 185 20.77 4.11 20.80
N SER A 186 21.13 3.79 22.05
CA SER A 186 20.21 3.71 23.20
C SER A 186 19.58 5.05 23.64
N SER A 187 19.68 6.07 22.79
CA SER A 187 19.19 7.44 22.99
C SER A 187 18.12 7.87 21.98
N GLU A 188 17.86 7.07 20.94
CA GLU A 188 16.77 7.34 20.00
C GLU A 188 15.42 7.05 20.68
N LYS A 189 14.55 8.05 20.68
CA LYS A 189 13.17 7.89 21.14
C LYS A 189 12.29 7.53 19.96
N LEU A 190 11.32 6.67 20.20
CA LEU A 190 10.18 6.52 19.31
C LEU A 190 9.43 7.87 19.21
N PRO A 191 8.82 8.17 18.06
CA PRO A 191 7.95 9.34 17.87
C PRO A 191 6.87 9.46 18.94
N THR A 192 6.34 10.66 19.12
CA THR A 192 5.19 10.96 19.97
C THR A 192 3.92 11.07 19.15
N LEU A 193 2.76 11.01 19.81
CA LEU A 193 1.47 11.32 19.20
C LEU A 193 1.41 12.75 18.61
N LYS A 194 2.22 13.68 19.14
CA LYS A 194 2.32 15.06 18.62
C LYS A 194 3.02 15.09 17.25
N ASP A 195 4.04 14.25 17.04
CA ASP A 195 4.71 14.12 15.75
C ASP A 195 3.75 13.59 14.67
N ILE A 196 2.85 12.66 15.05
CA ILE A 196 1.76 12.18 14.17
C ILE A 196 0.73 13.28 13.89
N GLN A 197 0.34 14.10 14.88
CA GLN A 197 -0.55 15.26 14.68
C GLN A 197 0.06 16.26 13.69
N ASP A 198 1.32 16.63 13.88
CA ASP A 198 2.00 17.62 13.03
C ASP A 198 2.20 17.09 11.61
N CYS A 199 2.46 15.79 11.44
CA CYS A 199 2.45 15.12 10.14
C CYS A 199 1.06 15.21 9.47
N LEU A 200 -0.01 14.84 10.19
CA LEU A 200 -1.39 14.87 9.69
C LEU A 200 -1.93 16.28 9.42
N SER A 201 -1.23 17.35 9.83
CA SER A 201 -1.56 18.74 9.46
C SER A 201 -1.17 19.08 8.00
N LEU A 202 -0.27 18.29 7.39
CA LEU A 202 0.31 18.61 6.08
C LEU A 202 -0.62 18.23 4.93
N LYS A 203 -1.47 19.18 4.52
CA LYS A 203 -2.41 19.05 3.40
C LYS A 203 -1.81 18.62 2.04
N LYS A 204 -0.50 18.78 1.83
CA LYS A 204 0.18 18.34 0.60
C LYS A 204 0.81 16.97 0.78
N PHE A 205 0.45 16.04 -0.10
CA PHE A 205 1.03 14.70 -0.14
C PHE A 205 2.56 14.75 -0.25
N ASP A 206 3.06 15.43 -1.29
CA ASP A 206 4.48 15.64 -1.52
C ASP A 206 4.75 16.98 -2.24
N ASN A 207 6.01 17.37 -2.38
CA ASN A 207 6.46 18.54 -3.15
C ASN A 207 7.71 18.19 -3.98
N PRO A 208 8.02 18.96 -5.04
CA PRO A 208 9.31 18.88 -5.71
C PRO A 208 10.48 19.05 -4.72
N PRO A 209 11.59 18.30 -4.86
CA PRO A 209 11.92 17.41 -5.97
C PRO A 209 11.36 15.97 -5.85
N PHE A 210 10.41 15.69 -4.95
CA PHE A 210 9.82 14.36 -4.71
C PHE A 210 10.86 13.32 -4.23
N PHE A 211 11.86 13.81 -3.49
CA PHE A 211 12.99 13.07 -2.93
C PHE A 211 13.35 13.64 -1.53
N GLN A 212 14.24 12.98 -0.77
CA GLN A 212 14.50 13.17 0.68
C GLN A 212 14.55 14.61 1.24
N ASN A 213 14.85 15.61 0.40
CA ASN A 213 14.94 17.02 0.74
C ASN A 213 13.66 17.85 0.43
N SER A 214 12.51 17.21 0.21
CA SER A 214 11.24 17.90 -0.11
C SER A 214 10.59 18.49 1.14
N THR A 215 10.26 19.78 1.12
CA THR A 215 9.67 20.49 2.28
C THR A 215 8.14 20.53 2.21
N PHE A 216 7.48 20.77 3.35
CA PHE A 216 6.01 20.86 3.46
C PHE A 216 5.26 19.66 2.83
N SER A 217 5.85 18.48 2.94
CA SER A 217 5.42 17.21 2.33
C SER A 217 5.00 16.25 3.44
N PHE A 218 3.77 15.75 3.40
CA PHE A 218 3.30 14.68 4.31
C PHE A 218 4.21 13.44 4.20
N ARG A 219 4.61 13.09 2.98
CA ARG A 219 5.46 11.93 2.66
C ARG A 219 6.88 12.08 3.20
N GLU A 220 7.49 13.28 3.21
CA GLU A 220 8.78 13.51 3.89
C GLU A 220 8.67 13.73 5.40
N SER A 221 7.58 14.32 5.89
CA SER A 221 7.34 14.40 7.34
C SER A 221 7.21 12.99 7.92
N SER A 222 6.48 12.10 7.24
CA SER A 222 6.43 10.67 7.56
C SER A 222 7.82 10.00 7.55
N ASN A 223 8.70 10.44 6.65
CA ASN A 223 10.09 9.94 6.57
C ASN A 223 10.88 10.32 7.82
N GLN A 224 10.84 11.60 8.18
CA GLN A 224 11.61 12.18 9.29
C GLN A 224 11.13 11.69 10.66
N ILE A 225 9.86 11.28 10.80
CA ILE A 225 9.31 10.68 12.03
C ILE A 225 9.28 9.14 11.97
N GLY A 226 10.09 8.51 11.10
CA GLY A 226 10.33 7.07 11.12
C GLY A 226 9.21 6.17 10.59
N LEU A 227 8.05 6.70 10.20
CA LEU A 227 6.97 5.92 9.55
C LEU A 227 7.47 5.24 8.25
N ILE A 228 8.47 5.81 7.57
CA ILE A 228 9.05 5.23 6.35
C ILE A 228 10.10 4.13 6.62
N GLY A 229 10.44 3.86 7.90
CA GLY A 229 11.28 2.72 8.30
C GLY A 229 12.77 2.84 7.94
N THR A 230 13.20 3.97 7.38
CA THR A 230 14.56 4.24 6.88
C THR A 230 15.61 4.48 7.97
N ASP A 231 15.21 5.04 9.12
CA ASP A 231 16.12 5.45 10.21
C ASP A 231 15.82 4.74 11.55
N LEU A 232 14.91 3.74 11.56
CA LEU A 232 14.64 2.92 12.74
C LEU A 232 15.72 1.85 12.94
N SER A 233 16.88 2.30 13.43
CA SER A 233 18.10 1.55 13.75
C SER A 233 17.90 0.27 14.59
N MET A 234 16.74 0.13 15.24
CA MET A 234 16.32 -1.03 16.03
C MET A 234 15.90 -2.24 15.17
N LEU A 235 15.45 -2.02 13.92
CA LEU A 235 14.71 -3.01 13.13
C LEU A 235 15.42 -3.36 11.82
N THR A 236 15.76 -4.64 11.65
CA THR A 236 16.22 -5.19 10.36
C THR A 236 15.05 -5.36 9.37
N PRO A 237 15.28 -5.34 8.04
CA PRO A 237 14.23 -5.56 7.03
C PRO A 237 13.55 -6.94 7.08
N CYS A 238 14.15 -7.92 7.79
CA CYS A 238 13.55 -9.22 8.07
C CYS A 238 12.90 -9.30 9.47
N SER A 239 12.87 -8.21 10.24
CA SER A 239 12.34 -8.23 11.61
C SER A 239 10.82 -8.42 11.64
N THR A 240 10.37 -9.15 12.65
CA THR A 240 8.96 -9.48 12.93
C THR A 240 8.11 -8.29 13.38
N VAL A 241 8.73 -7.10 13.46
CA VAL A 241 8.10 -5.82 13.83
C VAL A 241 7.73 -5.02 12.58
N LEU A 242 8.39 -5.27 11.44
CA LEU A 242 8.28 -4.45 10.23
C LEU A 242 6.85 -4.44 9.65
N GLN A 243 6.14 -5.57 9.74
CA GLN A 243 4.79 -5.72 9.20
C GLN A 243 3.78 -4.90 10.01
N VAL A 244 3.83 -5.00 11.35
CA VAL A 244 2.94 -4.23 12.25
C VAL A 244 3.29 -2.73 12.27
N LEU A 245 4.55 -2.38 12.02
CA LEU A 245 5.01 -1.01 11.83
C LEU A 245 4.44 -0.38 10.55
N HIS A 246 4.56 -1.05 9.41
CA HIS A 246 3.99 -0.52 8.17
C HIS A 246 2.47 -0.53 8.19
N SER A 247 1.83 -1.45 8.91
CA SER A 247 0.38 -1.43 9.14
C SER A 247 -0.07 -0.16 9.89
N PHE A 248 0.69 0.31 10.89
CA PHE A 248 0.42 1.60 11.53
C PHE A 248 0.70 2.79 10.60
N THR A 249 1.77 2.70 9.80
CA THR A 249 2.08 3.72 8.79
C THR A 249 0.97 3.86 7.74
N ASP A 250 0.40 2.75 7.30
CA ASP A 250 -0.71 2.76 6.36
C ASP A 250 -2.00 3.30 6.98
N ALA A 251 -2.22 3.08 8.28
CA ALA A 251 -3.32 3.72 9.02
C ALA A 251 -3.18 5.26 9.07
N VAL A 252 -1.98 5.79 9.29
CA VAL A 252 -1.70 7.23 9.24
C VAL A 252 -1.90 7.78 7.82
N PHE A 253 -1.54 7.01 6.78
CA PHE A 253 -1.79 7.40 5.39
C PHE A 253 -3.28 7.34 5.00
N ASP A 254 -4.03 6.32 5.43
CA ASP A 254 -5.48 6.23 5.21
C ASP A 254 -6.23 7.38 5.89
N GLU A 255 -5.84 7.73 7.13
CA GLU A 255 -6.40 8.88 7.83
C GLU A 255 -6.08 10.21 7.10
N TRP A 256 -4.86 10.36 6.57
CA TRP A 256 -4.50 11.52 5.73
C TRP A 256 -5.35 11.58 4.44
N MET A 257 -5.56 10.44 3.76
CA MET A 257 -6.44 10.34 2.59
C MET A 257 -7.89 10.74 2.93
N LYS A 258 -8.40 10.28 4.07
CA LYS A 258 -9.75 10.58 4.58
C LYS A 258 -9.93 12.06 4.94
N ARG A 259 -8.91 12.70 5.54
CA ARG A 259 -8.94 14.14 5.89
C ARG A 259 -8.93 15.05 4.67
N PHE A 260 -8.08 14.76 3.68
CA PHE A 260 -7.82 15.72 2.60
C PHE A 260 -8.47 15.37 1.26
N ASN A 261 -8.91 14.12 1.04
CA ASN A 261 -9.49 13.62 -0.22
C ASN A 261 -8.76 14.18 -1.45
N PRO A 262 -7.45 13.87 -1.59
CA PRO A 262 -6.57 14.58 -2.52
C PRO A 262 -6.98 14.39 -3.99
N PRO A 263 -6.84 15.42 -4.83
CA PRO A 263 -7.08 15.29 -6.25
C PRO A 263 -6.00 14.43 -6.92
N ALA A 264 -6.31 13.88 -8.09
CA ALA A 264 -5.44 12.98 -8.84
C ALA A 264 -4.03 13.55 -9.11
N ASP A 265 -3.93 14.86 -9.33
CA ASP A 265 -2.68 15.59 -9.64
C ASP A 265 -1.84 15.93 -8.40
N ALA A 266 -2.29 15.57 -7.18
CA ALA A 266 -1.47 15.67 -5.96
C ALA A 266 -0.24 14.73 -5.96
N TRP A 267 -0.19 13.76 -6.90
CA TRP A 267 0.93 12.85 -7.10
C TRP A 267 1.64 13.15 -8.43
N PRO A 268 3.00 13.24 -8.47
CA PRO A 268 3.73 13.54 -9.70
C PRO A 268 3.51 12.51 -10.82
N GLN A 269 2.94 12.97 -11.93
CA GLN A 269 2.72 12.16 -13.14
C GLN A 269 4.06 11.76 -13.82
N GLU A 270 5.08 12.60 -13.68
CA GLU A 270 6.45 12.42 -14.18
C GLU A 270 7.46 13.16 -13.31
N LEU A 271 8.76 12.99 -13.59
CA LEU A 271 9.88 13.65 -12.90
C LEU A 271 10.00 13.34 -11.39
N ALA A 272 9.28 12.34 -10.88
CA ALA A 272 9.63 11.70 -9.62
C ALA A 272 10.90 10.83 -9.80
N PRO A 273 11.50 10.32 -8.71
CA PRO A 273 12.49 9.25 -8.81
C PRO A 273 11.94 8.05 -9.61
N ILE A 274 12.81 7.33 -10.33
CA ILE A 274 12.42 6.14 -11.11
C ILE A 274 11.71 5.11 -10.21
N GLY A 275 10.49 4.69 -10.61
CA GLY A 275 9.60 3.87 -9.78
C GLY A 275 8.47 4.65 -9.09
N HIS A 276 8.62 5.97 -8.92
CA HIS A 276 7.72 6.79 -8.09
C HIS A 276 6.74 7.68 -8.88
N ASN A 277 6.80 7.67 -10.22
CA ASN A 277 5.76 8.29 -11.07
C ASN A 277 4.38 7.66 -10.78
N ARG A 278 3.31 8.45 -10.88
CA ARG A 278 1.93 8.02 -10.57
C ARG A 278 1.48 6.74 -11.30
N MET A 279 1.88 6.61 -12.56
CA MET A 279 1.54 5.47 -13.42
C MET A 279 2.64 4.39 -13.47
N TYR A 280 3.65 4.45 -12.61
CA TYR A 280 4.74 3.48 -12.62
C TYR A 280 4.29 2.15 -12.02
N ASN A 281 4.66 1.04 -12.69
CA ASN A 281 4.38 -0.31 -12.19
C ASN A 281 5.25 -0.62 -10.95
N MET A 282 4.65 -0.68 -9.75
CA MET A 282 5.32 -0.92 -8.47
C MET A 282 6.04 -2.27 -8.48
N VAL A 283 7.36 -2.18 -8.51
CA VAL A 283 8.26 -3.32 -8.41
C VAL A 283 8.39 -3.67 -6.91
N PRO A 284 7.79 -4.77 -6.34
CA PRO A 284 7.59 -6.08 -7.00
C PRO A 284 6.37 -6.99 -6.54
N PHE A 285 5.07 -6.61 -6.60
CA PHE A 285 3.81 -7.44 -6.31
C PHE A 285 3.17 -8.07 -7.61
N PHE A 286 2.00 -8.70 -7.95
CA PHE A 286 1.77 -9.28 -9.37
C PHE A 286 0.34 -9.42 -9.99
N PRO A 287 0.09 -9.30 -11.35
CA PRO A 287 0.89 -8.86 -12.56
C PRO A 287 0.69 -7.42 -13.17
N PRO A 288 1.78 -6.66 -13.45
CA PRO A 288 1.90 -5.16 -13.58
C PRO A 288 0.93 -4.11 -12.91
N VAL A 289 1.25 -3.54 -11.71
CA VAL A 289 0.38 -2.64 -10.85
C VAL A 289 0.90 -1.23 -10.66
N THR A 290 0.07 -0.21 -10.83
CA THR A 290 0.44 1.20 -10.69
C THR A 290 0.30 1.75 -9.27
N ASN A 291 0.99 2.88 -8.98
CA ASN A 291 0.77 3.63 -7.74
C ASN A 291 -0.67 4.19 -7.64
N GLU A 292 -1.26 4.63 -8.76
CA GLU A 292 -2.64 5.13 -8.83
C GLU A 292 -3.66 4.15 -8.24
N GLU A 293 -3.53 2.85 -8.52
CA GLU A 293 -4.48 1.81 -8.08
C GLU A 293 -4.53 1.62 -6.55
N LEU A 294 -3.53 2.09 -5.81
CA LEU A 294 -3.45 2.00 -4.34
C LEU A 294 -3.58 3.36 -3.63
N PHE A 295 -3.65 4.46 -4.40
CA PHE A 295 -3.86 5.82 -3.89
C PHE A 295 -5.36 6.10 -3.64
N LEU A 296 -5.95 5.25 -2.80
CA LEU A 296 -7.36 5.19 -2.40
C LEU A 296 -7.48 5.23 -0.87
N THR A 297 -8.69 5.23 -0.30
CA THR A 297 -8.85 4.89 1.13
C THR A 297 -8.87 3.37 1.33
N ALA A 298 -8.54 2.90 2.54
CA ALA A 298 -8.57 1.49 2.92
C ALA A 298 -9.96 0.87 2.68
N ASP A 299 -11.04 1.63 2.95
CA ASP A 299 -12.41 1.16 2.77
C ASP A 299 -12.76 0.88 1.29
N GLN A 300 -12.09 1.55 0.34
CA GLN A 300 -12.23 1.27 -1.10
C GLN A 300 -11.48 -0.01 -1.53
N LEU A 301 -10.51 -0.44 -0.72
CA LEU A 301 -9.69 -1.63 -0.92
C LEU A 301 -10.20 -2.85 -0.12
N GLY A 302 -11.12 -2.64 0.83
CA GLY A 302 -11.84 -3.69 1.55
C GLY A 302 -11.41 -3.94 3.00
N TYR A 303 -10.62 -3.04 3.60
CA TYR A 303 -10.15 -3.12 4.98
C TYR A 303 -10.30 -1.77 5.69
N SER A 304 -10.17 -1.73 7.02
CA SER A 304 -10.18 -0.49 7.78
C SER A 304 -9.44 -0.64 9.11
N TYR A 305 -8.98 0.48 9.67
CA TYR A 305 -8.25 0.50 10.93
C TYR A 305 -9.15 0.87 12.11
N ALA A 306 -9.12 0.06 13.17
CA ALA A 306 -9.80 0.33 14.43
C ALA A 306 -8.99 1.29 15.32
N ILE A 307 -8.68 2.48 14.80
CA ILE A 307 -7.81 3.47 15.44
C ILE A 307 -8.45 4.87 15.44
N ASP A 308 -8.40 5.55 16.58
CA ASP A 308 -8.76 6.96 16.71
C ASP A 308 -7.48 7.82 16.66
N LEU A 309 -7.15 8.34 15.47
CA LEU A 309 -6.03 9.28 15.30
C LEU A 309 -6.50 10.73 15.55
N PRO A 310 -5.73 11.55 16.30
CA PRO A 310 -6.17 12.87 16.75
C PRO A 310 -6.49 13.80 15.58
N ALA A 311 -7.71 14.35 15.59
CA ALA A 311 -8.16 15.35 14.63
C ALA A 311 -7.37 16.67 14.76
N ASP A 312 -7.37 17.48 13.69
CA ASP A 312 -6.83 18.84 13.73
C ASP A 312 -7.71 19.73 14.62
N GLU A 313 -7.20 20.20 15.77
CA GLU A 313 -7.93 21.05 16.72
C GLU A 313 -8.16 22.49 16.22
N ASN A 314 -7.82 22.80 14.96
CA ASN A 314 -8.08 24.09 14.34
C ASN A 314 -9.58 24.45 14.31
N PRO A 315 -10.07 25.41 15.12
CA PRO A 315 -11.51 25.65 15.27
C PRO A 315 -12.20 26.20 14.02
N ASN A 316 -11.43 26.57 12.99
CA ASN A 316 -11.92 27.07 11.72
C ASN A 316 -12.23 25.95 10.72
N HIS A 317 -11.70 24.73 10.92
CA HIS A 317 -12.04 23.57 10.11
C HIS A 317 -13.27 22.83 10.66
N ARG A 318 -14.45 23.40 10.40
CA ARG A 318 -15.68 22.59 10.42
C ARG A 318 -15.59 21.53 9.32
N PRO A 319 -15.85 20.24 9.60
CA PRO A 319 -16.14 19.29 8.52
C PRO A 319 -17.39 19.77 7.77
N PHE A 320 -17.46 19.47 6.48
CA PHE A 320 -18.55 19.92 5.60
C PHE A 320 -19.83 19.10 5.82
N SER A 321 -20.37 19.18 7.04
CA SER A 321 -21.67 18.60 7.39
C SER A 321 -22.73 19.20 6.47
N SER A 322 -23.46 18.32 5.79
CA SER A 322 -24.47 18.70 4.80
C SER A 322 -25.71 19.29 5.50
N ALA A 323 -25.61 20.56 5.89
CA ALA A 323 -26.73 21.34 6.39
C ALA A 323 -27.82 21.40 5.31
N LEU A 324 -28.91 20.68 5.55
CA LEU A 324 -30.09 20.67 4.69
C LEU A 324 -30.70 22.08 4.71
N ILE A 325 -30.50 22.85 3.65
CA ILE A 325 -31.05 24.20 3.53
C ILE A 325 -32.56 24.05 3.29
N SER A 326 -33.34 24.28 4.34
CA SER A 326 -34.78 24.51 4.24
C SER A 326 -35.01 25.85 3.53
N VAL A 327 -35.26 25.81 2.22
CA VAL A 327 -35.65 26.98 1.44
C VAL A 327 -37.07 27.39 1.82
N GLU A 328 -37.24 28.65 2.23
CA GLU A 328 -38.52 29.24 2.56
C GLU A 328 -39.16 29.79 1.27
N GLU A 329 -40.33 29.27 0.88
CA GLU A 329 -40.97 29.57 -0.41
C GLU A 329 -41.87 30.82 -0.32
N THR A 330 -41.77 31.75 -1.27
CA THR A 330 -42.65 32.93 -1.36
C THR A 330 -43.27 33.09 -2.75
N SER A 331 -44.57 32.81 -2.83
CA SER A 331 -45.61 33.27 -3.78
C SER A 331 -45.26 33.48 -5.27
N ASP A 332 -45.94 32.68 -6.12
CA ASP A 332 -46.19 32.88 -7.56
C ASP A 332 -44.94 32.81 -8.48
N TRP A 333 -45.01 32.25 -9.70
CA TRP A 333 -46.13 32.15 -10.65
C TRP A 333 -46.27 30.78 -11.34
N THR A 334 -47.50 30.51 -11.79
CA THR A 334 -47.93 29.58 -12.88
C THR A 334 -47.63 28.07 -12.81
N THR A 335 -48.69 27.29 -12.98
CA THR A 335 -48.80 25.83 -12.76
C THR A 335 -48.15 24.92 -13.82
N THR A 336 -47.37 25.46 -14.76
CA THR A 336 -46.75 24.68 -15.85
C THR A 336 -45.30 24.23 -15.57
N LEU A 337 -44.58 24.89 -14.68
CA LEU A 337 -43.16 24.57 -14.39
C LEU A 337 -42.99 23.32 -13.50
N SER A 338 -43.90 23.10 -12.54
CA SER A 338 -43.81 22.00 -11.57
C SER A 338 -43.80 20.62 -12.23
N VAL A 339 -44.54 20.43 -13.32
CA VAL A 339 -44.58 19.16 -14.07
C VAL A 339 -43.24 18.88 -14.75
N VAL A 340 -42.60 19.90 -15.33
CA VAL A 340 -41.30 19.75 -15.99
C VAL A 340 -40.22 19.41 -14.98
N MET A 341 -40.19 20.09 -13.83
CA MET A 341 -39.24 19.80 -12.75
C MET A 341 -39.46 18.41 -12.14
N GLY A 342 -40.71 17.99 -11.91
CA GLY A 342 -41.01 16.63 -11.44
C GLY A 342 -40.54 15.55 -12.41
N MET A 343 -40.77 15.73 -13.71
CA MET A 343 -40.28 14.82 -14.76
C MET A 343 -38.75 14.80 -14.83
N LEU A 344 -38.08 15.94 -14.59
CA LEU A 344 -36.61 16.04 -14.53
C LEU A 344 -36.04 15.25 -13.34
N VAL A 345 -36.64 15.37 -12.15
CA VAL A 345 -36.22 14.60 -10.95
C VAL A 345 -36.43 13.10 -11.17
N VAL A 346 -37.55 12.68 -11.76
CA VAL A 346 -37.79 11.28 -12.10
C VAL A 346 -36.79 10.77 -13.15
N LEU A 347 -36.46 11.57 -14.18
CA LEU A 347 -35.44 11.23 -15.17
C LEU A 347 -34.06 11.07 -14.55
N VAL A 348 -33.63 11.99 -13.67
CA VAL A 348 -32.35 11.88 -12.94
C VAL A 348 -32.34 10.66 -12.04
N GLY A 349 -33.44 10.37 -11.32
CA GLY A 349 -33.57 9.17 -10.50
C GLY A 349 -33.49 7.87 -11.31
N LEU A 350 -34.14 7.82 -12.48
CA LEU A 350 -34.05 6.68 -13.41
C LEU A 350 -32.65 6.56 -14.02
N PHE A 351 -31.98 7.67 -14.33
CA PHE A 351 -30.61 7.65 -14.86
C PHE A 351 -29.60 7.18 -13.82
N ALA A 352 -29.74 7.63 -12.56
CA ALA A 352 -28.96 7.14 -11.43
C ALA A 352 -29.22 5.66 -11.15
N LEU A 353 -30.48 5.21 -11.24
CA LEU A 353 -30.85 3.79 -11.13
C LEU A 353 -30.25 2.96 -12.27
N LEU A 354 -30.27 3.46 -13.51
CA LEU A 354 -29.66 2.80 -14.67
C LEU A 354 -28.14 2.74 -14.54
N ILE A 355 -27.48 3.80 -14.06
CA ILE A 355 -26.04 3.79 -13.74
C ILE A 355 -25.76 2.77 -12.63
N PHE A 356 -26.55 2.73 -11.55
CA PHE A 356 -26.39 1.76 -10.46
C PHE A 356 -26.62 0.31 -10.93
N LEU A 357 -27.57 0.07 -11.83
CA LEU A 357 -27.85 -1.24 -12.42
C LEU A 357 -26.80 -1.63 -13.47
N GLN A 358 -26.23 -0.69 -14.23
CA GLN A 358 -25.10 -0.92 -15.12
C GLN A 358 -23.82 -1.19 -14.31
N TYR A 359 -23.54 -0.42 -13.27
CA TYR A 359 -22.46 -0.63 -12.30
C TYR A 359 -22.58 -2.01 -11.63
N ARG A 360 -23.78 -2.40 -11.18
CA ARG A 360 -24.04 -3.76 -10.69
C ARG A 360 -23.89 -4.83 -11.78
N ARG A 361 -24.31 -4.59 -13.03
CA ARG A 361 -24.14 -5.55 -14.14
C ARG A 361 -22.68 -5.71 -14.56
N LEU A 362 -21.92 -4.63 -14.64
CA LEU A 362 -20.46 -4.67 -14.83
C LEU A 362 -19.82 -5.48 -13.70
N ARG A 363 -20.20 -5.20 -12.44
CA ARG A 363 -19.78 -5.98 -11.27
C ARG A 363 -20.35 -7.40 -11.19
N LYS A 364 -21.24 -7.87 -12.08
CA LYS A 364 -21.67 -9.29 -12.09
C LYS A 364 -20.62 -10.28 -12.61
N GLY A 365 -19.57 -9.79 -13.28
CA GLY A 365 -18.36 -10.57 -13.56
C GLY A 365 -17.28 -10.44 -12.48
N TYR A 366 -17.49 -9.56 -11.48
CA TYR A 366 -16.56 -9.33 -10.39
C TYR A 366 -17.12 -9.97 -9.13
N ALA A 367 -16.71 -11.21 -8.85
CA ALA A 367 -16.46 -11.54 -7.46
C ALA A 367 -15.29 -10.65 -7.00
N PRO A 368 -15.49 -9.70 -6.05
CA PRO A 368 -14.35 -9.13 -5.33
C PRO A 368 -13.66 -10.25 -4.53
N LEU A 369 -12.60 -9.94 -3.78
CA LEU A 369 -12.05 -10.88 -2.79
C LEU A 369 -13.00 -11.18 -1.60
N MET A 370 -14.25 -10.67 -1.66
CA MET A 370 -15.35 -10.93 -0.75
C MET A 370 -16.46 -11.74 -1.46
N GLU A 371 -16.50 -13.04 -1.24
CA GLU A 371 -17.81 -13.72 -0.99
C GLU A 371 -17.80 -14.34 0.42
N THR A 372 -17.10 -13.65 1.32
CA THR A 372 -16.93 -13.97 2.74
C THR A 372 -17.80 -13.04 3.56
N GLN A 373 -18.41 -13.56 4.63
CA GLN A 373 -19.05 -12.71 5.63
C GLN A 373 -17.96 -12.13 6.53
N LEU A 374 -17.34 -11.04 6.08
CA LEU A 374 -16.42 -10.24 6.91
C LEU A 374 -17.14 -9.86 8.22
N SER A 375 -16.59 -10.33 9.33
CA SER A 375 -17.15 -10.05 10.64
C SER A 375 -16.77 -8.65 11.06
N ASN A 376 -17.77 -7.78 11.29
CA ASN A 376 -17.57 -6.43 11.83
C ASN A 376 -17.15 -6.43 13.33
N LYS A 377 -16.79 -7.59 13.90
CA LYS A 377 -16.27 -7.68 15.27
C LYS A 377 -14.91 -6.99 15.36
N ARG A 378 -14.79 -6.04 16.27
CA ARG A 378 -13.50 -5.47 16.66
C ARG A 378 -12.77 -6.48 17.52
N TYR A 379 -11.50 -6.76 17.23
CA TYR A 379 -10.65 -7.62 18.08
C TYR A 379 -10.51 -7.12 19.53
N THR A 380 -10.85 -5.85 19.80
CA THR A 380 -10.91 -5.25 21.14
C THR A 380 -12.10 -5.71 21.99
N GLU A 381 -13.02 -6.52 21.46
CA GLU A 381 -14.23 -6.99 22.16
C GLU A 381 -14.10 -8.44 22.71
N GLU A 382 -12.91 -9.05 22.62
CA GLU A 382 -12.61 -10.39 23.16
C GLU A 382 -11.37 -10.38 24.08
N ALA A 383 -11.38 -9.47 25.07
CA ALA A 383 -10.39 -9.37 26.15
C ALA A 383 -11.07 -9.34 27.53
#